data_AF-A0A6B3G9U2-F1
#
_entry.id   AF-A0A6B3G9U2-F1
#
_cell.length_a   1.000
_cell.length_b   1.000
_cell.length_c   1.000
_cell.angle_alpha   90.00
_cell.angle_beta   90.00
_cell.angle_gamma   90.00
#
_symmetry.space_group_name_H-M   'P 1'
#
loop_
_entity.id
_entity.type
_entity.pdbx_description
1 polymer ?
#
loop_
_entity_poly.entity_id
_entity_poly.type
_entity_poly.pdbx_seq_one_letter_code
_entity_poly.pdbx_strand_id
1 'polypeptide(L)'
;MPNGQEYAWQSNKTYWFGWDSMTKTGDTGCVFQWKSNGTNDQHSQNYPVIMKVEGGLLKAWYVATGEEWISIGSTPWSAGEWHSIQLGITTSSSGSGTLDVYKDGVKFASRSNARTWDDLGNKPRWGTYFGTDNTKASINWVAGLKLGTTRADVL
;
A
#
# COMPACT_ATOMS: atom_id res chain seq x y z
N MET A 1 -17.30 -4.81 -12.42
CA MET A 1 -17.69 -6.14 -11.93
C MET A 1 -19.21 -6.28 -12.10
N PRO A 2 -19.73 -7.29 -12.81
CA PRO A 2 -21.12 -7.28 -13.27
C PRO A 2 -22.20 -7.52 -12.20
N ASN A 3 -21.83 -7.77 -10.94
CA ASN A 3 -22.77 -8.21 -9.90
C ASN A 3 -22.45 -7.68 -8.48
N GLY A 4 -21.56 -6.69 -8.34
CA GLY A 4 -21.22 -6.10 -7.04
C GLY A 4 -20.47 -7.03 -6.06
N GLN A 5 -20.00 -8.19 -6.50
CA GLN A 5 -19.20 -9.08 -5.66
C GLN A 5 -17.80 -8.50 -5.41
N GLU A 6 -17.26 -8.78 -4.21
CA GLU A 6 -15.88 -8.45 -3.89
C GLU A 6 -14.93 -9.19 -4.84
N TYR A 7 -13.90 -8.50 -5.30
CA TYR A 7 -12.88 -9.13 -6.14
C TYR A 7 -12.11 -10.17 -5.31
N ALA A 8 -12.07 -11.41 -5.80
CA ALA A 8 -11.32 -12.48 -5.17
C ALA A 8 -9.83 -12.39 -5.51
N TRP A 9 -9.06 -11.68 -4.68
CA TRP A 9 -7.61 -11.66 -4.77
C TRP A 9 -7.02 -13.06 -4.55
N GLN A 10 -5.90 -13.36 -5.20
CA GLN A 10 -5.25 -14.67 -5.19
C GLN A 10 -3.75 -14.56 -4.92
N SER A 11 -3.21 -15.58 -4.26
CA SER A 11 -1.76 -15.83 -4.15
C SER A 11 -1.13 -16.18 -5.50
N ASN A 12 0.18 -16.01 -5.62
CA ASN A 12 0.99 -16.28 -6.82
C ASN A 12 0.48 -15.57 -8.09
N LYS A 13 -0.04 -14.34 -7.94
CA LYS A 13 -0.40 -13.42 -9.02
C LYS A 13 0.39 -12.12 -8.91
N THR A 14 0.48 -11.42 -10.03
CA THR A 14 0.98 -10.05 -10.07
C THR A 14 -0.19 -9.10 -10.27
N TYR A 15 -0.29 -8.11 -9.40
CA TYR A 15 -1.24 -7.01 -9.48
C TYR A 15 -0.48 -5.70 -9.55
N TRP A 16 -1.02 -4.78 -10.34
CA TRP A 16 -0.60 -3.40 -10.37
C TRP A 16 -1.77 -2.52 -9.95
N PHE A 17 -1.51 -1.60 -9.03
CA PHE A 17 -2.45 -0.59 -8.57
C PHE A 17 -1.91 0.78 -8.94
N GLY A 18 -2.75 1.62 -9.54
CA GLY A 18 -2.46 3.04 -9.77
C GLY A 18 -3.52 3.89 -9.11
N TRP A 19 -3.12 5.01 -8.53
CA TRP A 19 -4.03 6.01 -7.98
C TRP A 19 -3.34 7.35 -7.81
N ASP A 20 -4.13 8.41 -7.75
CA ASP A 20 -3.66 9.72 -7.31
C ASP A 20 -3.98 9.89 -5.83
N SER A 21 -3.04 10.46 -5.09
CA SER A 21 -3.19 10.74 -3.66
C SER A 21 -2.74 12.16 -3.33
N MET A 22 -3.51 12.82 -2.46
CA MET A 22 -3.19 14.12 -1.89
C MET A 22 -3.48 14.06 -0.40
N THR A 23 -2.61 14.65 0.43
CA THR A 23 -2.87 14.78 1.87
C THR A 23 -2.95 16.24 2.28
N LYS A 24 -3.69 16.52 3.36
CA LYS A 24 -3.81 17.87 3.91
C LYS A 24 -2.51 18.34 4.55
N THR A 25 -1.74 17.43 5.12
CA THR A 25 -0.49 17.72 5.83
C THR A 25 0.62 16.80 5.33
N GLY A 26 1.88 17.19 5.54
CA GLY A 26 3.04 16.32 5.35
C GLY A 26 3.20 15.27 6.46
N ASP A 27 2.20 15.13 7.34
CA ASP A 27 2.21 14.25 8.51
C ASP A 27 0.80 13.69 8.76
N THR A 28 0.32 12.89 7.81
CA THR A 28 -1.03 12.33 7.77
C THR A 28 -1.08 10.88 8.28
N GLY A 29 0.07 10.24 8.46
CA GLY A 29 0.18 8.85 8.90
C GLY A 29 -0.09 7.88 7.74
N CYS A 30 -0.76 6.75 8.02
CA CYS A 30 -1.04 5.74 7.00
C CYS A 30 -1.87 6.32 5.85
N VAL A 31 -1.50 6.03 4.60
CA VAL A 31 -2.24 6.45 3.39
C VAL A 31 -2.66 5.26 2.50
N PHE A 32 -2.01 4.11 2.68
CA PHE A 32 -2.32 2.88 1.95
C PHE A 32 -1.88 1.63 2.73
N GLN A 33 -2.65 0.54 2.63
CA GLN A 33 -2.29 -0.78 3.14
C GLN A 33 -2.67 -1.89 2.15
N TRP A 34 -1.77 -2.84 1.93
CA TRP A 34 -2.13 -4.18 1.46
C TRP A 34 -2.47 -5.02 2.69
N LYS A 35 -3.76 -5.07 3.06
CA LYS A 35 -4.21 -5.49 4.39
C LYS A 35 -4.78 -6.91 4.37
N SER A 36 -4.41 -7.76 5.32
CA SER A 36 -5.00 -9.08 5.51
C SER A 36 -6.51 -8.99 5.77
N ASN A 37 -7.25 -10.03 5.34
CA ASN A 37 -8.65 -10.22 5.71
C ASN A 37 -8.81 -10.76 7.13
N GLY A 38 -7.77 -11.35 7.72
CA GLY A 38 -7.76 -11.83 9.10
C GLY A 38 -7.72 -10.71 10.14
N THR A 39 -8.31 -10.97 11.30
CA THR A 39 -8.32 -10.07 12.45
C THR A 39 -7.59 -10.70 13.65
N ASN A 40 -6.90 -9.88 14.44
CA ASN A 40 -6.13 -10.33 15.61
C ASN A 40 -5.25 -11.54 15.26
N ASP A 41 -5.32 -12.60 16.06
CA ASP A 41 -4.52 -13.83 15.91
C ASP A 41 -4.86 -14.66 14.65
N GLN A 42 -5.85 -14.25 13.84
CA GLN A 42 -6.21 -14.96 12.61
C GLN A 42 -5.23 -14.71 11.46
N HIS A 43 -4.59 -13.54 11.43
CA HIS A 43 -3.60 -13.27 10.40
C HIS A 43 -2.21 -13.71 10.85
N SER A 44 -1.41 -14.16 9.89
CA SER A 44 0.03 -14.41 10.08
C SER A 44 0.87 -13.17 9.74
N GLN A 45 0.31 -12.30 8.90
CA GLN A 45 0.94 -11.05 8.49
C GLN A 45 -0.13 -9.99 8.18
N ASN A 46 -0.19 -8.97 9.02
CA ASN A 46 -1.28 -8.02 9.04
C ASN A 46 -1.36 -7.14 7.79
N TYR A 47 -0.23 -6.56 7.37
CA TYR A 47 -0.13 -5.73 6.17
C TYR A 47 1.25 -5.85 5.54
N PRO A 48 1.49 -6.79 4.59
CA PRO A 48 2.79 -6.94 3.97
C PRO A 48 3.37 -5.64 3.40
N VAL A 49 2.50 -4.72 2.95
CA VAL A 49 2.87 -3.36 2.54
C VAL A 49 2.01 -2.34 3.23
N ILE A 50 2.66 -1.29 3.72
CA ILE A 50 2.01 -0.08 4.22
C ILE A 50 2.79 1.14 3.77
N MET A 51 2.07 2.19 3.37
CA MET A 51 2.65 3.49 3.04
C MET A 51 2.15 4.54 4.01
N LYS A 52 3.04 5.45 4.40
CA LYS A 52 2.73 6.54 5.32
C LYS A 52 3.28 7.87 4.83
N VAL A 53 2.55 8.96 5.06
CA VAL A 53 3.03 10.33 4.90
C VAL A 53 3.39 10.89 6.27
N GLU A 54 4.67 11.07 6.53
CA GLU A 54 5.21 11.48 7.84
C GLU A 54 6.45 12.35 7.65
N GLY A 55 6.48 13.54 8.27
CA GLY A 55 7.63 14.45 8.19
C GLY A 55 7.96 14.95 6.78
N GLY A 56 6.95 15.15 5.93
CA GLY A 56 7.13 15.60 4.53
C GLY A 56 7.66 14.53 3.58
N LEU A 57 7.54 13.25 3.97
CA LEU A 57 7.99 12.12 3.18
C LEU A 57 6.85 11.11 3.00
N LEU A 58 6.73 10.56 1.80
CA LEU A 58 6.05 9.28 1.58
C LEU A 58 7.04 8.17 1.90
N LYS A 59 6.73 7.34 2.88
CA LYS A 59 7.52 6.19 3.32
C LYS A 59 6.80 4.91 2.96
N ALA A 60 7.51 3.95 2.37
CA ALA A 60 7.01 2.61 2.11
C ALA A 60 7.69 1.60 3.04
N TRP A 61 6.89 0.71 3.62
CA TRP A 61 7.35 -0.33 4.53
C TRP A 61 6.92 -1.70 4.02
N TYR A 62 7.82 -2.66 4.18
CA TYR A 62 7.47 -4.07 4.24
C TYR A 62 7.32 -4.46 5.71
N VAL A 63 6.20 -5.08 6.06
CA VAL A 63 5.99 -5.57 7.44
C VAL A 63 5.97 -7.08 7.42
N ALA A 64 7.02 -7.70 7.93
CA ALA A 64 7.15 -9.16 7.96
C ALA A 64 6.22 -9.79 9.01
N THR A 65 6.17 -11.11 9.03
CA THR A 65 5.50 -11.89 10.08
C THR A 65 6.05 -11.50 11.46
N GLY A 66 5.20 -11.46 12.49
CA GLY A 66 5.60 -10.98 13.82
C GLY A 66 5.67 -9.45 13.95
N GLU A 67 5.10 -8.72 12.98
CA GLU A 67 5.11 -7.25 12.92
C GLU A 67 6.51 -6.62 12.88
N GLU A 68 7.47 -7.27 12.23
CA GLU A 68 8.78 -6.65 11.98
C GLU A 68 8.67 -5.59 10.88
N TRP A 69 8.90 -4.33 11.22
CA TRP A 69 8.81 -3.20 10.30
C TRP A 69 10.15 -2.94 9.60
N ILE A 70 10.17 -3.11 8.27
CA ILE A 70 11.36 -2.87 7.45
C ILE A 70 11.07 -1.75 6.45
N SER A 71 11.78 -0.63 6.58
CA SER A 71 11.70 0.46 5.60
C SER A 71 12.26 -0.01 4.26
N ILE A 72 11.50 0.17 3.18
CA ILE A 72 11.91 -0.23 1.82
C ILE A 72 12.16 0.97 0.90
N GLY A 73 11.93 2.18 1.38
CA GLY A 73 12.23 3.42 0.67
C GLY A 73 11.37 4.59 1.14
N SER A 74 11.82 5.80 0.79
CA SER A 74 11.06 7.03 0.98
C SER A 74 11.32 8.01 -0.16
N THR A 75 10.41 8.95 -0.33
CA THR A 75 10.50 10.03 -1.32
C THR A 75 9.84 11.30 -0.78
N PRO A 76 10.28 12.51 -1.17
CA PRO A 76 9.62 13.75 -0.75
C PRO A 76 8.13 13.80 -1.07
N TRP A 77 7.37 14.43 -0.17
CA TRP A 77 5.93 14.60 -0.27
C TRP A 77 5.51 16.04 0.03
N SER A 78 4.77 16.65 -0.90
CA SER A 78 4.20 17.98 -0.75
C SER A 78 2.74 17.90 -0.34
N ALA A 79 2.39 18.48 0.79
CA ALA A 79 0.99 18.56 1.22
C ALA A 79 0.19 19.49 0.29
N GLY A 80 -1.07 19.14 0.01
CA GLY A 80 -1.94 19.90 -0.89
C GLY A 80 -1.65 19.72 -2.39
N GLU A 81 -0.72 18.83 -2.75
CA GLU A 81 -0.44 18.45 -4.14
C GLU A 81 -0.92 17.03 -4.42
N TRP A 82 -1.43 16.81 -5.64
CA TRP A 82 -1.73 15.48 -6.14
C TRP A 82 -0.45 14.80 -6.60
N HIS A 83 -0.22 13.59 -6.11
CA HIS A 83 0.87 12.73 -6.55
C HIS A 83 0.33 11.41 -7.09
N SER A 84 0.89 10.96 -8.21
CA SER A 84 0.52 9.69 -8.82
C SER A 84 1.34 8.55 -8.20
N ILE A 85 0.68 7.55 -7.65
CA ILE A 85 1.30 6.39 -7.02
C ILE A 85 1.02 5.14 -7.84
N GLN A 86 2.05 4.31 -8.02
CA GLN A 86 1.91 2.99 -8.63
C GLN A 86 2.54 1.95 -7.70
N LEU A 87 1.81 0.86 -7.44
CA LEU A 87 2.28 -0.29 -6.67
C LEU A 87 2.17 -1.56 -7.52
N GLY A 88 3.30 -2.16 -7.83
CA GLY A 88 3.37 -3.54 -8.32
C GLY A 88 3.57 -4.50 -7.15
N ILE A 89 2.76 -5.55 -7.07
CA ILE A 89 2.88 -6.62 -6.08
C ILE A 89 2.78 -7.98 -6.75
N THR A 90 3.79 -8.81 -6.58
CA THR A 90 3.68 -10.26 -6.82
C THR A 90 3.39 -10.93 -5.50
N THR A 91 2.19 -11.48 -5.35
CA THR A 91 1.70 -12.10 -4.11
C THR A 91 2.35 -13.47 -3.89
N SER A 92 2.83 -13.74 -2.68
CA SER A 92 3.39 -15.04 -2.28
C SER A 92 3.25 -15.26 -0.78
N SER A 93 2.78 -16.43 -0.38
CA SER A 93 2.73 -16.87 1.02
C SER A 93 4.04 -17.50 1.50
N SER A 94 4.92 -17.92 0.58
CA SER A 94 6.20 -18.57 0.88
C SER A 94 7.40 -17.61 0.90
N GLY A 95 7.18 -16.32 0.65
CA GLY A 95 8.24 -15.31 0.69
C GLY A 95 8.92 -15.05 -0.66
N SER A 96 8.45 -15.61 -1.77
CA SER A 96 8.98 -15.34 -3.12
C SER A 96 8.39 -14.09 -3.79
N GLY A 97 7.60 -13.31 -3.07
CA GLY A 97 6.88 -12.16 -3.60
C GLY A 97 7.78 -10.96 -3.85
N THR A 98 7.25 -10.01 -4.62
CA THR A 98 7.94 -8.76 -4.96
C THR A 98 7.04 -7.56 -4.76
N LEU A 99 7.67 -6.42 -4.51
CA LEU A 99 7.05 -5.10 -4.35
C LEU A 99 7.84 -4.09 -5.17
N ASP A 100 7.14 -3.24 -5.91
CA ASP A 100 7.70 -2.09 -6.61
C ASP A 100 6.80 -0.88 -6.40
N VAL A 101 7.35 0.25 -5.94
CA VAL A 101 6.58 1.46 -5.65
C VAL A 101 7.15 2.65 -6.39
N TYR A 102 6.26 3.37 -7.05
CA TYR A 102 6.57 4.57 -7.80
C TYR A 102 5.75 5.76 -7.28
N LYS A 103 6.36 6.94 -7.30
CA LYS A 103 5.70 8.24 -7.12
C LYS A 103 6.05 9.11 -8.31
N ASP A 104 5.04 9.71 -8.93
CA ASP A 104 5.15 10.60 -10.09
C ASP A 104 6.02 9.99 -11.21
N GLY A 105 5.79 8.70 -11.47
CA GLY A 105 6.50 7.93 -12.50
C GLY A 105 7.89 7.41 -12.11
N VAL A 106 8.45 7.82 -10.96
CA VAL A 106 9.79 7.45 -10.48
C VAL A 106 9.72 6.36 -9.42
N LYS A 107 10.46 5.26 -9.61
CA LYS A 107 10.57 4.19 -8.59
C LYS A 107 11.34 4.72 -7.39
N PHE A 108 10.79 4.58 -6.19
CA PHE A 108 11.48 4.99 -4.96
C PHE A 108 11.63 3.87 -3.93
N ALA A 109 10.90 2.76 -4.10
CA ALA A 109 11.02 1.60 -3.23
C ALA A 109 10.84 0.31 -4.02
N SER A 110 11.56 -0.73 -3.61
CA SER A 110 11.37 -2.09 -4.12
C SER A 110 11.79 -3.12 -3.09
N ARG A 111 11.18 -4.30 -3.15
CA ARG A 111 11.61 -5.45 -2.35
C ARG A 111 11.39 -6.74 -3.12
N SER A 112 12.38 -7.63 -3.08
CA SER A 112 12.27 -9.02 -3.48
C SER A 112 12.32 -9.92 -2.24
N ASN A 113 11.99 -11.20 -2.41
CA ASN A 113 11.97 -12.18 -1.33
C ASN A 113 11.07 -11.73 -0.16
N ALA A 114 9.86 -11.26 -0.50
CA ALA A 114 8.87 -10.80 0.46
C ALA A 114 7.70 -11.78 0.56
N ARG A 115 7.22 -12.03 1.78
CA ARG A 115 5.90 -12.65 1.96
C ARG A 115 4.86 -11.56 1.77
N THR A 116 4.11 -11.64 0.69
CA THR A 116 3.19 -10.58 0.22
C THR A 116 1.74 -11.05 0.20
N TRP A 117 1.48 -12.25 0.70
CA TRP A 117 0.16 -12.84 0.79
C TRP A 117 -0.03 -13.50 2.16
N ASP A 118 -1.07 -13.08 2.87
CA ASP A 118 -1.55 -13.73 4.08
C ASP A 118 -2.50 -14.88 3.72
N ASP A 119 -2.58 -15.91 4.55
CA ASP A 119 -3.30 -17.15 4.20
C ASP A 119 -4.82 -16.93 4.09
N LEU A 120 -5.36 -15.91 4.78
CA LEU A 120 -6.76 -15.47 4.64
C LEU A 120 -6.96 -14.48 3.47
N GLY A 121 -5.90 -14.22 2.73
CA GLY A 121 -5.82 -13.25 1.65
C GLY A 121 -5.72 -11.82 2.11
N ASN A 122 -5.55 -10.94 1.13
CA ASN A 122 -5.38 -9.52 1.36
C ASN A 122 -6.28 -8.70 0.42
N LYS A 123 -6.46 -7.43 0.76
CA LYS A 123 -7.10 -6.42 -0.07
C LYS A 123 -6.42 -5.07 0.04
N PRO A 124 -6.44 -4.25 -1.01
CA PRO A 124 -5.92 -2.90 -0.94
C PRO A 124 -6.86 -2.02 -0.12
N ARG A 125 -6.31 -1.16 0.72
CA ARG A 125 -7.06 -0.17 1.50
C ARG A 125 -6.38 1.18 1.34
N TRP A 126 -7.15 2.16 0.88
CA TRP A 126 -6.73 3.55 0.80
C TRP A 126 -7.41 4.36 1.90
N GLY A 127 -6.79 5.46 2.26
CA GLY A 127 -7.32 6.39 3.26
C GLY A 127 -6.38 6.53 4.44
N THR A 128 -6.82 7.29 5.44
CA THR A 128 -6.01 7.59 6.61
C THR A 128 -6.29 6.65 7.75
N TYR A 129 -5.22 6.14 8.36
CA TYR A 129 -5.30 5.41 9.62
C TYR A 129 -4.18 5.88 10.53
N PHE A 130 -4.50 6.75 11.48
CA PHE A 130 -3.62 7.05 12.60
C PHE A 130 -4.40 7.54 13.83
N GLY A 131 -3.85 7.19 14.99
CA GLY A 131 -4.51 7.17 16.30
C GLY A 131 -4.66 8.53 16.97
N THR A 132 -5.55 8.52 17.98
CA THR A 132 -5.86 9.42 19.12
C THR A 132 -5.41 10.89 19.17
N ASP A 133 -4.43 11.34 18.39
CA ASP A 133 -4.03 12.73 18.23
C ASP A 133 -5.07 13.47 17.37
N ASN A 134 -6.03 14.09 18.05
CA ASN A 134 -7.07 14.92 17.43
C ASN A 134 -6.59 16.32 17.05
N THR A 135 -5.31 16.65 17.25
CA THR A 135 -4.76 17.99 16.94
C THR A 135 -4.33 18.11 15.48
N LYS A 136 -4.22 16.97 14.76
CA LYS A 136 -3.84 16.92 13.35
C LYS A 136 -5.00 16.43 12.49
N ALA A 137 -5.32 17.21 11.45
CA ALA A 137 -6.32 16.79 10.47
C ALA A 137 -5.72 15.77 9.50
N SER A 138 -5.82 14.49 9.84
CA SER A 138 -5.45 13.37 8.96
C SER A 138 -6.49 13.22 7.84
N ILE A 139 -6.24 13.89 6.71
CA ILE A 139 -7.10 13.82 5.53
C ILE A 139 -6.26 13.37 4.33
N ASN A 140 -6.74 12.33 3.64
CA ASN A 140 -6.20 11.80 2.39
C ASN A 140 -7.32 11.79 1.35
N TRP A 141 -7.10 12.48 0.24
CA TRP A 141 -7.94 12.41 -0.95
C TRP A 141 -7.34 11.41 -1.92
N VAL A 142 -8.19 10.56 -2.49
CA VAL A 142 -7.81 9.47 -3.39
C VAL A 142 -8.65 9.58 -4.65
N ALA A 143 -8.00 9.51 -5.81
CA ALA A 143 -8.65 9.59 -7.11
C ALA A 143 -7.97 8.64 -8.12
N GLY A 144 -8.59 8.48 -9.29
CA GLY A 144 -7.93 7.83 -10.42
C GLY A 144 -7.56 6.35 -10.21
N LEU A 145 -8.32 5.61 -9.40
CA LEU A 145 -8.04 4.20 -9.10
C LEU A 145 -8.01 3.35 -10.39
N LYS A 146 -6.89 2.67 -10.61
CA LYS A 146 -6.63 1.76 -11.72
C LYS A 146 -6.10 0.43 -11.19
N LEU A 147 -6.47 -0.65 -11.86
CA LEU A 147 -6.02 -2.01 -11.58
C LEU A 147 -5.60 -2.68 -12.89
N GLY A 148 -4.46 -3.37 -12.86
CA GLY A 148 -4.02 -4.20 -13.96
C GLY A 148 -3.07 -5.30 -13.52
N THR A 149 -2.44 -5.94 -14.50
CA THR A 149 -1.46 -7.02 -14.27
C THR A 149 -0.05 -6.59 -14.69
N THR A 150 0.07 -5.43 -15.33
CA THR A 150 1.33 -4.79 -15.70
C THR A 150 1.35 -3.33 -15.25
N ARG A 151 2.54 -2.74 -15.18
CA ARG A 151 2.68 -1.30 -14.87
C ARG A 151 1.94 -0.41 -15.86
N ALA A 152 1.95 -0.78 -17.15
CA ALA A 152 1.35 0.02 -18.21
C ALA A 152 -0.17 0.20 -18.05
N ASP A 153 -0.83 -0.77 -17.42
CA ASP A 153 -2.28 -0.75 -17.18
C ASP A 153 -2.71 0.32 -16.16
N VAL A 154 -1.76 0.83 -15.37
CA VAL A 154 -2.02 1.71 -14.23
C VAL A 154 -1.23 3.01 -14.26
N LEU A 155 -0.62 3.34 -15.39
CA LEU A 155 -0.09 4.67 -15.68
C LEU A 155 -1.23 5.70 -15.67
#